data_AF-A0A1Q7LJ95-F1
#
_entry.id   AF-A0A1Q7LJ95-F1
#
_cell.length_a   1.000
_cell.length_b   1.000
_cell.length_c   1.000
_cell.angle_alpha   90.00
_cell.angle_beta   90.00
_cell.angle_gamma   90.00
#
_symmetry.space_group_name_H-M   'P 1'
#
loop_
_entity.id
_entity.type
_entity.pdbx_description
1 polymer ?
#
loop_
_entity_poly.entity_id
_entity_poly.type
_entity_poly.pdbx_seq_one_letter_code
_entity_poly.pdbx_strand_id
1 'polypeptide(L)'
;MTGRSGAARPPILVLVIGAAFLLLVTSLVIGSLTSPEYPAFALSAPRPALVGDSLVGPGTYTLDASATDRWRRFDFGRNAAVDSGAWDLAFRRFHLIVAPGGGIVDLGPVPFDSVVELPAAGYADNTAGPDTTNPAVGKWYAYSMLSHLLTSKHHVYGVRTPRGKYAKLELLTYYCRDAGTACITFRYAYQGNGTPRVAP
;
A
#
# COMPACT_ATOMS: atom_id res chain seq x y z
N MET A 1 -54.39 22.71 49.73
CA MET A 1 -54.60 22.05 48.42
C MET A 1 -53.24 21.75 47.82
N THR A 2 -52.74 20.54 48.00
CA THR A 2 -51.43 20.09 47.49
C THR A 2 -51.64 19.33 46.19
N GLY A 3 -51.42 19.99 45.05
CA GLY A 3 -51.42 19.37 43.73
C GLY A 3 -50.15 18.54 43.55
N ARG A 4 -50.30 17.22 43.54
CA ARG A 4 -49.20 16.27 43.27
C ARG A 4 -49.03 16.19 41.75
N SER A 5 -48.03 16.90 41.21
CA SER A 5 -47.63 16.79 39.82
C SER A 5 -47.13 15.37 39.53
N GLY A 6 -47.96 14.55 38.90
CA GLY A 6 -47.57 13.23 38.44
C GLY A 6 -46.59 13.39 37.28
N ALA A 7 -45.31 13.09 37.50
CA ALA A 7 -44.33 12.99 36.43
C ALA A 7 -44.78 11.88 35.48
N ALA A 8 -45.20 12.26 34.26
CA ALA A 8 -45.56 11.31 33.22
C ALA A 8 -44.32 10.46 32.89
N ARG A 9 -44.40 9.15 33.14
CA ARG A 9 -43.32 8.23 32.77
C ARG A 9 -43.23 8.22 31.24
N PRO A 10 -42.03 8.43 30.66
CA PRO A 10 -41.89 8.39 29.21
C PRO A 10 -42.34 7.01 28.71
N PRO A 11 -43.08 6.94 27.59
CA PRO A 11 -43.52 5.68 27.04
C PRO A 11 -42.29 4.83 26.70
N ILE A 12 -42.37 3.52 26.96
CA ILE A 12 -41.26 2.57 26.82
C ILE A 12 -40.56 2.71 25.45
N LEU A 13 -41.34 2.98 24.39
CA LEU A 13 -40.83 3.22 23.04
C LEU A 13 -39.83 4.39 22.96
N VAL A 14 -40.06 5.49 23.67
CA VAL A 14 -39.16 6.66 23.68
C VAL A 14 -37.84 6.33 24.37
N LEU A 15 -37.88 5.54 25.45
CA LEU A 15 -36.66 5.07 26.11
C LEU A 15 -35.86 4.12 25.22
N VAL A 16 -36.54 3.22 24.49
CA VAL A 16 -35.91 2.30 23.55
C VAL A 16 -35.25 3.06 22.39
N ILE A 17 -35.94 4.02 21.79
CA ILE A 17 -35.40 4.85 20.70
C ILE A 17 -34.21 5.68 21.19
N GLY A 18 -34.32 6.30 22.38
CA GLY A 18 -33.24 7.06 22.99
C GLY A 18 -31.99 6.21 23.24
N ALA A 19 -32.16 5.00 23.77
CA ALA A 19 -31.07 4.06 23.97
C ALA A 19 -30.42 3.62 22.65
N ALA A 20 -31.22 3.31 21.62
CA ALA A 20 -30.72 2.93 20.30
C ALA A 20 -29.94 4.08 19.63
N PHE A 21 -30.41 5.32 19.74
CA PHE A 21 -29.71 6.50 19.25
C PHE A 21 -28.39 6.73 19.99
N LEU A 22 -28.39 6.59 21.31
CA LEU A 22 -27.16 6.73 22.11
C LEU A 22 -26.13 5.66 21.72
N LEU A 23 -26.55 4.41 21.52
CA LEU A 23 -25.68 3.33 21.06
C LEU A 23 -25.11 3.61 19.67
N LEU A 24 -25.93 4.12 18.75
CA LEU A 24 -25.49 4.51 17.41
C LEU A 24 -24.44 5.62 17.47
N VAL A 25 -24.72 6.71 18.20
CA VAL A 25 -23.77 7.83 18.38
C VAL A 25 -22.49 7.35 19.04
N THR A 26 -22.59 6.52 20.09
CA THR A 26 -21.42 5.97 20.77
C THR A 26 -20.59 5.09 19.84
N SER A 27 -21.24 4.25 19.01
CA SER A 27 -20.57 3.43 18.00
C SER A 27 -19.86 4.29 16.94
N LEU A 28 -20.51 5.34 16.44
CA LEU A 28 -19.92 6.31 15.52
C LEU A 28 -18.72 7.04 16.14
N VAL A 29 -18.83 7.46 17.40
CA VAL A 29 -17.74 8.15 18.12
C VAL A 29 -16.57 7.19 18.40
N ILE A 30 -16.84 5.97 18.86
CA ILE A 30 -15.80 4.95 19.08
C ILE A 30 -15.09 4.65 17.76
N GLY A 31 -15.84 4.36 16.69
CA GLY A 31 -15.27 4.11 15.36
C GLY A 31 -14.50 5.31 14.79
N SER A 32 -14.91 6.54 15.15
CA SER A 32 -14.20 7.77 14.75
C SER A 32 -12.92 8.02 15.55
N LEU A 33 -12.81 7.51 16.78
CA LEU A 33 -11.67 7.72 17.67
C LEU A 33 -10.66 6.56 17.65
N THR A 34 -11.06 5.37 17.21
CA THR A 34 -10.13 4.28 16.95
C THR A 34 -9.23 4.64 15.76
N SER A 35 -8.06 5.22 16.05
CA SER A 35 -7.01 5.36 15.04
C SER A 35 -6.55 3.95 14.67
N PRO A 36 -6.47 3.59 13.38
CA PRO A 36 -5.79 2.37 12.99
C PRO A 36 -4.38 2.41 13.59
N GLU A 37 -4.03 1.40 14.38
CA GLU A 37 -2.66 1.22 14.84
C GLU A 37 -1.83 0.88 13.60
N TYR A 38 -1.26 1.91 12.98
CA TYR A 38 -0.40 1.72 11.82
C TYR A 38 0.85 0.97 12.27
N PRO A 39 1.26 -0.10 11.59
CA PRO A 39 2.53 -0.74 11.89
C PRO A 39 3.61 0.34 11.78
N ALA A 40 4.38 0.53 12.84
CA ALA A 40 5.39 1.58 12.92
C ALA A 40 6.62 1.19 12.08
N PHE A 41 6.45 1.11 10.76
CA PHE A 41 7.56 0.92 9.83
C PHE A 41 8.51 2.12 9.95
N ALA A 42 9.80 1.83 9.82
CA ALA A 42 10.84 2.83 9.69
C ALA A 42 11.52 2.69 8.33
N LEU A 43 12.13 3.78 7.88
CA LEU A 43 12.93 3.81 6.66
C LEU A 43 13.96 2.69 6.68
N SER A 44 13.99 1.92 5.61
CA SER A 44 14.98 0.86 5.45
C SER A 44 16.35 1.48 5.24
N ALA A 45 17.32 1.08 6.07
CA ALA A 45 18.71 1.47 5.89
C ALA A 45 19.19 0.95 4.53
N PRO A 46 19.70 1.82 3.63
CA PRO A 46 20.23 1.38 2.36
C PRO A 46 21.43 0.48 2.61
N ARG A 47 21.31 -0.81 2.28
CA ARG A 47 22.40 -1.77 2.31
C ARG A 47 22.48 -2.46 0.94
N PRO A 48 23.01 -1.77 -0.08
CA PRO A 48 23.07 -2.33 -1.42
C PRO A 48 23.90 -3.61 -1.43
N ALA A 49 23.29 -4.71 -1.87
CA ALA A 49 23.93 -5.99 -2.05
C ALA A 49 23.56 -6.53 -3.43
N LEU A 50 24.55 -6.86 -4.24
CA LEU A 50 24.29 -7.48 -5.54
C LEU A 50 23.70 -8.88 -5.34
N VAL A 51 22.52 -9.08 -5.91
CA VAL A 51 21.74 -10.33 -5.78
C VAL A 51 22.14 -11.39 -6.81
N GLY A 52 22.62 -10.96 -7.97
CA GLY A 52 22.92 -11.85 -9.10
C GLY A 52 21.66 -12.55 -9.62
N ASP A 53 21.78 -13.85 -9.91
CA ASP A 53 20.69 -14.68 -10.45
C ASP A 53 19.77 -15.29 -9.37
N SER A 54 19.99 -14.94 -8.10
CA SER A 54 19.29 -15.53 -6.95
C SER A 54 17.82 -15.13 -6.88
N LEU A 55 17.01 -15.99 -6.26
CA LEU A 55 15.69 -15.63 -5.73
C LEU A 55 15.90 -14.89 -4.41
N VAL A 56 15.34 -13.68 -4.29
CA VAL A 56 15.37 -12.86 -3.07
C VAL A 56 13.96 -12.63 -2.57
N GLY A 57 13.81 -12.71 -1.25
CA GLY A 57 12.56 -12.46 -0.54
C GLY A 57 11.78 -13.74 -0.22
N PRO A 58 10.58 -13.61 0.39
CA PRO A 58 9.89 -12.35 0.66
C PRO A 58 10.68 -11.40 1.57
N GLY A 59 10.85 -10.15 1.14
CA GLY A 59 11.49 -9.08 1.90
C GLY A 59 10.55 -7.88 2.04
N THR A 60 10.73 -7.07 3.08
CA THR A 60 10.00 -5.81 3.27
C THR A 60 10.96 -4.64 3.14
N TYR A 61 10.55 -3.59 2.44
CA TYR A 61 11.33 -2.37 2.27
C TYR A 61 10.44 -1.14 2.47
N THR A 62 10.99 -0.13 3.13
CA THR A 62 10.32 1.14 3.42
C THR A 62 11.18 2.29 2.89
N LEU A 63 10.60 3.17 2.10
CA LEU A 63 11.28 4.34 1.54
C LEU A 63 10.45 5.61 1.65
N ASP A 64 11.15 6.74 1.66
CA ASP A 64 10.55 8.07 1.60
C ASP A 64 10.31 8.46 0.13
N ALA A 65 9.03 8.58 -0.25
CA ALA A 65 8.57 9.07 -1.53
C ALA A 65 7.82 10.42 -1.40
N SER A 66 8.03 11.16 -0.30
CA SER A 66 7.29 12.39 0.01
C SER A 66 7.54 13.53 -0.96
N ALA A 67 8.70 13.55 -1.62
CA ALA A 67 9.05 14.59 -2.56
C ALA A 67 8.08 14.63 -3.76
N THR A 68 7.77 15.83 -4.23
CA THR A 68 6.80 16.07 -5.32
C THR A 68 7.46 16.19 -6.69
N ASP A 69 8.74 16.54 -6.72
CA ASP A 69 9.53 16.88 -7.90
C ASP A 69 10.52 15.77 -8.30
N ARG A 70 10.81 14.83 -7.41
CA ARG A 70 11.76 13.73 -7.63
C ARG A 70 11.16 12.36 -7.33
N TRP A 71 11.63 11.37 -8.08
CA TRP A 71 11.29 9.97 -7.89
C TRP A 71 12.30 9.28 -6.97
N ARG A 72 11.80 8.55 -5.97
CA ARG A 72 12.63 7.63 -5.18
C ARG A 72 12.72 6.30 -5.91
N ARG A 73 13.92 5.93 -6.35
CA ARG A 73 14.16 4.74 -7.15
C ARG A 73 14.58 3.55 -6.30
N PHE A 74 14.17 2.36 -6.71
CA PHE A 74 14.53 1.08 -6.10
C PHE A 74 15.03 0.13 -7.19
N ASP A 75 16.11 -0.59 -6.89
CA ASP A 75 16.71 -1.62 -7.75
C ASP A 75 16.66 -2.96 -7.03
N PHE A 76 15.91 -3.92 -7.60
CA PHE A 76 15.82 -5.26 -7.03
C PHE A 76 17.16 -5.97 -7.05
N GLY A 77 17.98 -5.74 -8.10
CA GLY A 77 19.29 -6.35 -8.25
C GLY A 77 20.30 -5.91 -7.19
N ARG A 78 20.04 -4.78 -6.53
CA ARG A 78 20.82 -4.25 -5.40
C ARG A 78 20.11 -4.37 -4.06
N ASN A 79 18.86 -4.83 -4.03
CA ASN A 79 18.01 -4.86 -2.84
C ASN A 79 18.05 -3.53 -2.06
N ALA A 80 17.98 -2.40 -2.77
CA ALA A 80 18.11 -1.09 -2.15
C ALA A 80 17.49 0.02 -2.98
N ALA A 81 17.12 1.10 -2.30
CA ALA A 81 16.89 2.38 -2.95
C ALA A 81 18.21 2.93 -3.51
N VAL A 82 18.14 3.56 -4.70
CA VAL A 82 19.31 4.04 -5.44
C VAL A 82 19.16 5.50 -5.84
N ASP A 83 20.25 6.27 -5.72
CA ASP A 83 20.29 7.69 -6.10
C ASP A 83 20.79 7.91 -7.53
N SER A 84 21.41 6.91 -8.16
CA SER A 84 21.93 6.97 -9.52
C SER A 84 22.05 5.56 -10.12
N GLY A 85 22.25 5.48 -11.44
CA GLY A 85 22.41 4.20 -12.15
C GLY A 85 21.08 3.52 -12.47
N ALA A 86 21.16 2.20 -12.70
CA ALA A 86 20.03 1.36 -13.03
C ALA A 86 19.02 1.28 -11.87
N TRP A 87 17.75 1.22 -12.22
CA TRP A 87 16.63 1.09 -11.29
C TRP A 87 15.53 0.27 -11.94
N ASP A 88 14.65 -0.31 -11.14
CA ASP A 88 13.55 -1.14 -11.63
C ASP A 88 12.20 -0.53 -11.31
N LEU A 89 12.05 0.03 -10.11
CA LEU A 89 10.84 0.72 -9.66
C LEU A 89 11.16 2.14 -9.23
N ALA A 90 10.17 3.02 -9.36
CA ALA A 90 10.25 4.34 -8.77
C ALA A 90 8.94 4.77 -8.14
N PHE A 91 9.06 5.47 -7.02
CA PHE A 91 7.96 5.92 -6.17
C PHE A 91 7.98 7.43 -6.04
N ARG A 92 6.81 8.06 -6.14
CA ARG A 92 6.64 9.49 -5.88
C ARG A 92 5.23 9.73 -5.38
N ARG A 93 5.11 10.26 -4.17
CA ARG A 93 3.84 10.33 -3.44
C ARG A 93 3.22 8.93 -3.37
N PHE A 94 2.03 8.74 -3.93
CA PHE A 94 1.35 7.44 -4.03
C PHE A 94 1.56 6.76 -5.38
N HIS A 95 2.32 7.35 -6.30
CA HIS A 95 2.58 6.75 -7.60
C HIS A 95 3.69 5.71 -7.51
N LEU A 96 3.52 4.64 -8.28
CA LEU A 96 4.51 3.61 -8.56
C LEU A 96 4.63 3.48 -10.08
N ILE A 97 5.86 3.53 -10.57
CA ILE A 97 6.20 3.29 -11.97
C ILE A 97 7.33 2.28 -12.08
N VAL A 98 7.47 1.69 -13.27
CA VAL A 98 8.58 0.80 -13.61
C VAL A 98 9.60 1.55 -14.46
N ALA A 99 10.85 1.09 -14.50
CA ALA A 99 11.84 1.65 -15.41
C ALA A 99 11.47 1.45 -16.89
N PRO A 100 11.89 2.36 -17.80
CA PRO A 100 11.61 2.22 -19.23
C PRO A 100 12.04 0.86 -19.78
N GLY A 101 11.16 0.23 -20.56
CA GLY A 101 11.36 -1.14 -21.08
C GLY A 101 10.92 -2.26 -20.13
N GLY A 102 10.49 -1.92 -18.92
CA GLY A 102 9.77 -2.82 -18.02
C GLY A 102 8.26 -2.59 -18.04
N GLY A 103 7.52 -3.44 -17.33
CA GLY A 103 6.06 -3.35 -17.23
C GLY A 103 5.52 -3.92 -15.91
N ILE A 104 4.28 -3.56 -15.57
CA ILE A 104 3.59 -4.02 -14.36
C ILE A 104 2.26 -4.68 -14.74
N VAL A 105 1.91 -5.77 -14.06
CA VAL A 105 0.60 -6.42 -14.14
C VAL A 105 -0.03 -6.48 -12.75
N ASP A 106 -1.32 -6.17 -12.63
CA ASP A 106 -2.07 -6.34 -11.38
C ASP A 106 -2.66 -7.75 -11.32
N LEU A 107 -2.30 -8.51 -10.28
CA LEU A 107 -2.83 -9.86 -10.04
C LEU A 107 -4.04 -9.82 -9.10
N GLY A 108 -4.41 -8.63 -8.60
CA GLY A 108 -5.54 -8.42 -7.72
C GLY A 108 -5.25 -8.77 -6.25
N PRO A 109 -6.31 -8.85 -5.43
CA PRO A 109 -6.23 -9.09 -3.99
C PRO A 109 -6.03 -10.59 -3.70
N VAL A 110 -4.91 -11.14 -4.16
CA VAL A 110 -4.50 -12.53 -3.89
C VAL A 110 -3.50 -12.57 -2.72
N PRO A 111 -3.45 -13.67 -1.94
CA PRO A 111 -2.39 -13.83 -0.95
C PRO A 111 -1.01 -13.75 -1.62
N PHE A 112 -0.10 -12.94 -1.08
CA PHE A 112 1.24 -12.79 -1.64
C PHE A 112 1.98 -14.12 -1.79
N ASP A 113 1.84 -15.01 -0.82
CA ASP A 113 2.53 -16.31 -0.82
C ASP A 113 1.91 -17.32 -1.79
N SER A 114 0.67 -17.11 -2.25
CA SER A 114 0.07 -17.99 -3.28
C SER A 114 0.59 -17.70 -4.69
N VAL A 115 1.22 -16.55 -4.92
CA VAL A 115 1.81 -16.19 -6.21
C VAL A 115 3.22 -16.77 -6.29
N VAL A 116 3.34 -17.98 -6.85
CA VAL A 116 4.63 -18.67 -7.05
C VAL A 116 5.23 -18.35 -8.42
N GLU A 117 4.39 -18.17 -9.44
CA GLU A 117 4.81 -17.92 -10.82
C GLU A 117 4.01 -16.77 -11.42
N LEU A 118 4.69 -15.85 -12.10
CA LEU A 118 4.09 -14.70 -12.74
C LEU A 118 3.61 -15.01 -14.16
N PRO A 119 2.56 -14.34 -14.66
CA PRO A 119 2.12 -14.50 -16.03
C PRO A 119 3.19 -14.05 -17.02
N ALA A 120 3.20 -14.65 -18.22
CA ALA A 120 4.14 -14.30 -19.29
C ALA A 120 3.79 -12.99 -20.02
N ALA A 121 2.54 -12.54 -19.95
CA ALA A 121 2.00 -11.38 -20.66
C ALA A 121 1.08 -10.54 -19.75
N GLY A 122 0.61 -9.39 -20.27
CA GLY A 122 -0.30 -8.49 -19.55
C GLY A 122 0.40 -7.37 -18.77
N TYR A 123 1.71 -7.22 -18.94
CA TYR A 123 2.47 -6.14 -18.34
C TYR A 123 2.21 -4.82 -19.07
N ALA A 124 1.71 -3.83 -18.35
CA ALA A 124 1.48 -2.49 -18.85
C ALA A 124 2.72 -1.61 -18.67
N ASP A 125 3.06 -0.88 -19.73
CA ASP A 125 4.06 0.19 -19.70
C ASP A 125 3.55 1.41 -18.91
N ASN A 126 4.46 2.32 -18.57
CA ASN A 126 4.05 3.61 -18.01
C ASN A 126 3.34 4.47 -19.05
N THR A 127 2.34 5.22 -18.61
CA THR A 127 1.72 6.29 -19.39
C THR A 127 2.34 7.63 -19.00
N ALA A 128 2.97 8.30 -19.97
CA ALA A 128 3.53 9.63 -19.79
C ALA A 128 2.41 10.69 -19.73
N GLY A 129 2.58 11.68 -18.86
CA GLY A 129 1.64 12.77 -18.65
C GLY A 129 2.25 13.79 -17.67
N PRO A 130 1.46 14.79 -17.21
CA PRO A 130 1.91 15.73 -16.18
C PRO A 130 2.45 15.01 -14.95
N ASP A 131 1.77 13.93 -14.55
CA ASP A 131 2.29 12.90 -13.68
C ASP A 131 2.40 11.59 -14.46
N THR A 132 3.61 11.04 -14.57
CA THR A 132 3.82 9.71 -15.15
C THR A 132 3.23 8.67 -14.21
N THR A 133 2.42 7.76 -14.75
CA THR A 133 1.75 6.70 -13.97
C THR A 133 1.90 5.35 -14.65
N ASN A 134 1.70 4.26 -13.92
CA ASN A 134 1.50 2.94 -14.49
C ASN A 134 0.02 2.55 -14.35
N PRO A 135 -0.71 2.31 -15.46
CA PRO A 135 -2.16 2.05 -15.41
C PRO A 135 -2.51 0.74 -14.71
N ALA A 136 -1.61 -0.25 -14.67
CA ALA A 136 -1.85 -1.49 -13.93
C ALA A 136 -1.85 -1.26 -12.42
N VAL A 137 -1.08 -0.29 -11.90
CA VAL A 137 -1.10 0.00 -10.46
C VAL A 137 -2.35 0.79 -10.06
N GLY A 138 -2.68 1.82 -10.85
CA GLY A 138 -3.83 2.68 -10.60
C GLY A 138 -3.89 3.20 -9.16
N LYS A 139 -5.10 3.18 -8.57
CA LYS A 139 -5.30 3.45 -7.13
C LYS A 139 -5.11 2.16 -6.34
N TRP A 140 -3.87 1.85 -5.98
CA TRP A 140 -3.52 0.72 -5.11
C TRP A 140 -4.06 0.85 -3.66
N TYR A 141 -4.63 2.01 -3.33
CA TYR A 141 -5.20 2.32 -2.03
C TYR A 141 -6.70 2.64 -2.12
N ALA A 142 -7.40 2.41 -1.02
CA ALA A 142 -8.72 2.95 -0.73
C ALA A 142 -8.57 4.27 0.05
N TYR A 143 -9.34 5.29 -0.34
CA TYR A 143 -9.35 6.58 0.32
C TYR A 143 -10.61 6.71 1.20
N SER A 144 -10.42 7.01 2.48
CA SER A 144 -11.51 7.31 3.40
C SER A 144 -11.88 8.78 3.33
N MET A 145 -13.15 9.10 3.04
CA MET A 145 -13.63 10.49 3.09
C MET A 145 -13.77 11.02 4.52
N LEU A 146 -13.91 10.14 5.51
CA LEU A 146 -14.07 10.52 6.92
C LEU A 146 -12.72 10.85 7.56
N SER A 147 -11.73 9.98 7.37
CA SER A 147 -10.42 10.13 8.01
C SER A 147 -9.37 10.74 7.09
N HIS A 148 -9.64 10.86 5.79
CA HIS A 148 -8.68 11.28 4.76
C HIS A 148 -7.45 10.36 4.65
N LEU A 149 -7.56 9.13 5.16
CA LEU A 149 -6.47 8.16 5.17
C LEU A 149 -6.51 7.26 3.93
N LEU A 150 -5.32 6.93 3.43
CA LEU A 150 -5.09 5.97 2.36
C LEU A 150 -4.75 4.60 2.96
N THR A 151 -5.59 3.60 2.72
CA THR A 151 -5.37 2.22 3.16
C THR A 151 -5.05 1.35 1.97
N SER A 152 -4.04 0.49 2.06
CA SER A 152 -3.70 -0.42 0.96
C SER A 152 -4.88 -1.33 0.62
N LYS A 153 -5.05 -1.61 -0.68
CA LYS A 153 -5.95 -2.67 -1.15
C LYS A 153 -5.29 -4.05 -1.08
N HIS A 154 -4.00 -4.14 -0.73
CA HIS A 154 -3.24 -5.38 -0.64
C HIS A 154 -3.27 -6.19 -1.94
N HIS A 155 -3.25 -5.50 -3.08
CA HIS A 155 -3.06 -6.14 -4.38
C HIS A 155 -1.62 -6.61 -4.53
N VAL A 156 -1.45 -7.76 -5.19
CA VAL A 156 -0.14 -8.25 -5.62
C VAL A 156 0.08 -7.83 -7.07
N TYR A 157 1.22 -7.21 -7.32
CA TYR A 157 1.64 -6.78 -8.64
C TYR A 157 2.79 -7.66 -9.13
N GLY A 158 2.70 -8.13 -10.37
CA GLY A 158 3.84 -8.69 -11.08
C GLY A 158 4.62 -7.58 -11.79
N VAL A 159 5.95 -7.66 -11.76
CA VAL A 159 6.85 -6.69 -12.38
C VAL A 159 7.80 -7.43 -13.31
N ARG A 160 7.84 -6.99 -14.57
CA ARG A 160 8.91 -7.34 -15.51
C ARG A 160 9.87 -6.16 -15.57
N THR A 161 11.09 -6.36 -15.10
CA THR A 161 12.15 -5.34 -15.15
C THR A 161 12.64 -5.11 -16.58
N PRO A 162 13.25 -3.96 -16.90
CA PRO A 162 13.85 -3.71 -18.22
C PRO A 162 14.93 -4.72 -18.62
N ARG A 163 15.53 -5.38 -17.63
CA ARG A 163 16.58 -6.40 -17.80
C ARG A 163 16.03 -7.81 -17.99
N GLY A 164 14.71 -7.95 -18.21
CA GLY A 164 14.06 -9.25 -18.42
C GLY A 164 13.98 -10.13 -17.17
N LYS A 165 14.11 -9.53 -15.98
CA LYS A 165 13.98 -10.20 -14.68
C LYS A 165 12.60 -9.94 -14.07
N TYR A 166 12.18 -10.77 -13.13
CA TYR A 166 10.80 -10.78 -12.61
C TYR A 166 10.76 -10.50 -11.11
N ALA A 167 9.72 -9.79 -10.65
CA ALA A 167 9.43 -9.61 -9.23
C ALA A 167 7.93 -9.60 -8.96
N LYS A 168 7.52 -10.03 -7.77
CA LYS A 168 6.20 -9.69 -7.22
C LYS A 168 6.33 -8.64 -6.13
N LEU A 169 5.32 -7.80 -6.01
CA LEU A 169 5.28 -6.65 -5.11
C LEU A 169 3.88 -6.52 -4.49
N GLU A 170 3.80 -6.21 -3.20
CA GLU A 170 2.59 -5.72 -2.57
C GLU A 170 2.91 -4.47 -1.75
N LEU A 171 2.14 -3.41 -2.00
CA LEU A 171 2.22 -2.16 -1.26
C LEU A 171 1.47 -2.34 0.07
N LEU A 172 2.15 -2.17 1.20
CA LEU A 172 1.59 -2.43 2.53
C LEU A 172 0.99 -1.17 3.15
N THR A 173 1.70 -0.03 3.06
CA THR A 173 1.23 1.23 3.66
C THR A 173 1.84 2.45 2.98
N TYR A 174 1.11 3.57 3.06
CA TYR A 174 1.53 4.90 2.62
C TYR A 174 2.20 5.72 3.75
N TYR A 175 2.25 5.15 4.96
CA TYR A 175 2.72 5.82 6.16
C TYR A 175 3.84 5.05 6.86
N CYS A 176 4.75 5.79 7.47
CA CYS A 176 5.80 5.27 8.34
C CYS A 176 6.16 6.29 9.42
N ARG A 177 6.87 5.85 10.47
CA ARG A 177 7.23 6.70 11.61
C ARG A 177 8.11 7.89 11.23
N ASP A 178 9.03 7.72 10.28
CA ASP A 178 10.10 8.71 10.06
C ASP A 178 9.68 9.84 9.10
N ALA A 179 8.96 9.53 8.02
CA ALA A 179 8.52 10.53 7.03
C ALA A 179 7.01 10.86 7.10
N GLY A 180 6.24 10.15 7.92
CA GLY A 180 4.81 10.38 8.09
C GLY A 180 4.01 9.91 6.87
N THR A 181 3.85 10.77 5.86
CA THR A 181 3.06 10.50 4.65
C THR A 181 3.93 10.27 3.43
N ALA A 182 3.43 9.52 2.44
CA ALA A 182 4.22 9.12 1.28
C ALA A 182 5.51 8.39 1.67
N CYS A 183 5.45 7.67 2.79
CA CYS A 183 6.47 6.75 3.21
C CYS A 183 6.01 5.34 2.88
N ILE A 184 6.37 4.90 1.69
CA ILE A 184 5.84 3.66 1.13
C ILE A 184 6.58 2.49 1.75
N THR A 185 5.83 1.59 2.38
CA THR A 185 6.33 0.26 2.73
C THR A 185 5.72 -0.77 1.79
N PHE A 186 6.55 -1.68 1.30
CA PHE A 186 6.12 -2.75 0.43
C PHE A 186 6.84 -4.05 0.76
N ARG A 187 6.17 -5.18 0.52
CA ARG A 187 6.83 -6.49 0.49
C ARG A 187 7.04 -6.94 -0.94
N TYR A 188 8.12 -7.67 -1.18
CA TYR A 188 8.47 -8.10 -2.52
C TYR A 188 9.26 -9.41 -2.53
N ALA A 189 9.25 -10.08 -3.68
CA ALA A 189 10.18 -11.16 -4.00
C ALA A 189 10.68 -10.95 -5.44
N TYR A 190 11.96 -11.21 -5.68
CA TYR A 190 12.64 -10.94 -6.95
C TYR A 190 13.41 -12.15 -7.43
N GLN A 191 13.22 -12.51 -8.70
CA GLN A 191 13.88 -13.60 -9.37
C GLN A 191 14.97 -13.08 -10.31
N GLY A 192 16.23 -13.21 -9.87
CA GLY A 192 17.40 -12.71 -10.57
C GLY A 192 17.76 -13.46 -11.85
N ASN A 193 17.45 -14.75 -11.98
CA ASN A 193 17.80 -15.55 -13.17
C ASN A 193 16.94 -15.26 -14.41
N GLY A 194 15.80 -14.57 -14.28
CA GLY A 194 14.92 -14.21 -15.39
C GLY A 194 13.76 -15.18 -15.66
N THR A 195 13.59 -16.23 -14.87
CA THR A 195 12.36 -17.03 -14.90
C THR A 195 11.22 -16.26 -14.20
N PRO A 196 9.95 -16.54 -14.53
CA PRO A 196 8.81 -15.90 -13.86
C PRO A 196 8.51 -16.48 -12.47
N ARG A 197 9.30 -17.45 -11.98
CA ARG A 197 9.11 -18.07 -10.66
C ARG A 197 9.65 -17.16 -9.55
N VAL A 198 8.77 -16.66 -8.69
CA VAL A 198 9.06 -15.65 -7.65
C VAL A 198 8.83 -16.17 -6.22
N ALA A 199 8.75 -17.49 -6.06
CA ALA A 199 8.82 -18.21 -4.80
C ALA A 199 9.45 -19.59 -5.04
N PRO A 200 9.99 -20.25 -4.00
CA PRO A 200 10.51 -21.62 -4.11
C PRO A 200 9.50 -22.59 -4.75
#